data_AF-A0A660CAG5-F1
#
_entry.id   AF-A0A660CAG5-F1
#
_cell.length_a   1.000
_cell.length_b   1.000
_cell.length_c   1.000
_cell.angle_alpha   90.00
_cell.angle_beta   90.00
_cell.angle_gamma   90.00
#
_symmetry.space_group_name_H-M   'P 1'
#
loop_
_entity.id
_entity.type
_entity.pdbx_description
1 polymer ?
#
loop_
_entity_poly.entity_id
_entity_poly.type
_entity_poly.pdbx_seq_one_letter_code
_entity_poly.pdbx_strand_id
1 'polypeptide(L)'
;MAELHGGSPLASRAATLAESSVPGVLHLSEVAFTTQVTLRVDPKSPAAERIGTALGTMLPNQPGQVARTEDLQILWLGPDEWLLVGPEGSADRIQAALVEAIDAEHGSVVDVSDHRTIVEVSGPVSRELLAKGCGLDLHRRSFTAGQCAQTLLARAGVVLVCRDAEQPSFWIFVRASFARYLADWLADAAAEYRA
;
A
#
# COMPACT_ATOMS: atom_id res chain seq x y z
N MET A 1 31.17 1.44 -1.31
CA MET A 1 29.97 1.38 -0.46
C MET A 1 29.10 0.30 -1.06
N ALA A 2 29.14 -0.92 -0.50
CA ALA A 2 28.42 -2.06 -1.06
C ALA A 2 26.91 -1.76 -1.07
N GLU A 3 26.24 -2.11 -2.17
CA GLU A 3 24.77 -2.14 -2.28
C GLU A 3 24.24 -3.07 -1.18
N LEU A 4 23.82 -2.48 -0.05
CA LEU A 4 23.37 -3.22 1.13
C LEU A 4 21.93 -3.72 1.00
N HIS A 5 21.24 -3.39 -0.09
CA HIS A 5 19.91 -3.88 -0.41
C HIS A 5 19.97 -4.64 -1.73
N GLY A 6 19.48 -5.88 -1.73
CA GLY A 6 19.18 -6.57 -2.99
C GLY A 6 18.21 -5.73 -3.83
N GLY A 7 18.15 -5.98 -5.14
CA GLY A 7 17.19 -5.29 -6.00
C GLY A 7 15.75 -5.44 -5.51
N SER A 8 14.91 -4.45 -5.78
CA SER A 8 13.49 -4.48 -5.41
C SER A 8 12.79 -5.72 -6.00
N PRO A 9 11.68 -6.20 -5.41
CA PRO A 9 10.97 -7.38 -5.93
C PRO A 9 10.53 -7.25 -7.40
N LEU A 10 10.37 -6.03 -7.93
CA LEU A 10 10.03 -5.77 -9.33
C LEU A 10 11.18 -5.22 -10.16
N ALA A 11 12.42 -5.19 -9.67
CA ALA A 11 13.57 -4.72 -10.46
C ALA A 11 13.67 -5.41 -11.84
N SER A 12 13.44 -6.73 -11.88
CA SER A 12 13.42 -7.52 -13.13
C SER A 12 12.17 -7.34 -14.02
N ARG A 13 11.21 -6.50 -13.60
CA ARG A 13 9.93 -6.21 -14.25
C ARG A 13 9.68 -4.71 -14.47
N ALA A 14 10.61 -3.84 -14.07
CA ALA A 14 10.49 -2.41 -14.27
C ALA A 14 10.27 -2.06 -15.76
N ALA A 15 11.06 -2.65 -16.67
CA ALA A 15 10.89 -2.46 -18.11
C ALA A 15 9.53 -2.95 -18.60
N THR A 16 9.09 -4.13 -18.16
CA THR A 16 7.78 -4.68 -18.51
C THR A 16 6.63 -3.76 -18.11
N LEU A 17 6.65 -3.21 -16.89
CA LEU A 17 5.63 -2.25 -16.43
C LEU A 17 5.66 -0.95 -17.25
N ALA A 18 6.86 -0.42 -17.50
CA ALA A 18 7.04 0.81 -18.29
C ALA A 18 6.56 0.64 -19.74
N GLU A 19 6.95 -0.43 -20.42
CA GLU A 19 6.52 -0.77 -21.79
C GLU A 19 5.03 -1.12 -21.88
N SER A 20 4.42 -1.46 -20.74
CA SER A 20 2.98 -1.71 -20.63
C SER A 20 2.16 -0.47 -20.30
N SER A 21 2.81 0.64 -19.99
CA SER A 21 2.16 1.93 -19.81
C SER A 21 1.77 2.52 -21.18
N VAL A 22 0.69 3.30 -21.19
CA VAL A 22 0.16 3.99 -22.37
C VAL A 22 0.04 5.48 -22.03
N PRO A 23 0.80 6.37 -22.69
CA PRO A 23 0.80 7.80 -22.39
C PRO A 23 -0.61 8.40 -22.33
N GLY A 24 -0.93 9.08 -21.22
CA GLY A 24 -2.23 9.71 -20.98
C GLY A 24 -3.39 8.76 -20.66
N VAL A 25 -3.18 7.45 -20.74
CA VAL A 25 -4.24 6.44 -20.57
C VAL A 25 -3.97 5.56 -19.35
N LEU A 26 -2.75 5.04 -19.22
CA LEU A 26 -2.36 4.09 -18.19
C LEU A 26 -0.88 4.25 -17.83
N HIS A 27 -0.58 4.30 -16.55
CA HIS A 27 0.77 4.26 -16.01
C HIS A 27 0.88 3.11 -15.02
N LEU A 28 1.92 2.29 -15.21
CA LEU A 28 2.29 1.18 -14.35
C LEU A 28 3.74 1.37 -13.91
N SER A 29 3.99 1.37 -12.60
CA SER A 29 5.33 1.49 -12.04
C SER A 29 5.43 0.83 -10.67
N GLU A 30 6.66 0.54 -10.22
CA GLU A 30 6.90 0.15 -8.82
C GLU A 30 7.14 1.42 -7.99
N VAL A 31 6.57 1.45 -6.79
CA VAL A 31 6.98 2.39 -5.73
C VAL A 31 7.88 1.61 -4.78
N ALA A 32 9.20 1.67 -5.03
CA ALA A 32 10.18 0.84 -4.36
C ALA A 32 10.57 1.38 -2.97
N PHE A 33 11.00 0.46 -2.09
CA PHE A 33 11.68 0.75 -0.81
C PHE A 33 10.91 1.62 0.20
N THR A 34 9.58 1.72 0.08
CA THR A 34 8.78 2.35 1.13
C THR A 34 8.93 1.61 2.44
N THR A 35 9.09 2.33 3.54
CA THR A 35 9.02 1.75 4.88
C THR A 35 7.60 1.25 5.12
N GLN A 36 7.45 0.04 5.67
CA GLN A 36 6.16 -0.52 6.07
C GLN A 36 6.27 -1.09 7.48
N VAL A 37 5.47 -0.59 8.42
CA VAL A 37 5.45 -1.07 9.81
C VAL A 37 4.05 -1.54 10.16
N THR A 38 3.92 -2.81 10.57
CA THR A 38 2.66 -3.33 11.10
C THR A 38 2.54 -2.97 12.57
N LEU A 39 1.40 -2.39 12.93
CA LEU A 39 1.01 -2.08 14.30
C LEU A 39 -0.18 -2.95 14.68
N ARG A 40 -0.08 -3.62 15.83
CA ARG A 40 -1.20 -4.25 16.53
C ARG A 40 -1.37 -3.63 17.90
N VAL A 41 -2.58 -3.19 18.23
CA VAL A 41 -2.92 -2.61 19.53
C VAL A 41 -4.43 -2.67 19.72
N ASP A 42 -4.91 -2.88 20.95
CA ASP A 42 -6.34 -2.73 21.23
C ASP A 42 -6.73 -1.25 21.02
N PRO A 43 -7.66 -0.92 20.10
CA PRO A 43 -8.07 0.46 19.85
C PRO A 43 -8.72 1.15 21.06
N LYS A 44 -9.12 0.38 22.08
CA LYS A 44 -9.70 0.90 23.32
C LYS A 44 -8.67 1.10 24.42
N SER A 45 -7.42 0.68 24.21
CA SER A 45 -6.36 0.86 25.19
C SER A 45 -5.88 2.32 25.24
N PRO A 46 -5.35 2.77 26.38
CA PRO A 46 -4.66 4.05 26.47
C PRO A 46 -3.51 4.22 25.46
N ALA A 47 -2.88 3.12 25.02
CA ALA A 47 -1.83 3.16 24.00
C ALA A 47 -2.32 3.70 22.66
N ALA A 48 -3.56 3.41 22.25
CA ALA A 48 -4.09 3.89 20.97
C ALA A 48 -4.13 5.43 20.88
N GLU A 49 -4.49 6.10 21.97
CA GLU A 49 -4.49 7.58 22.06
C GLU A 49 -3.06 8.15 22.06
N ARG A 50 -2.13 7.51 22.79
CA ARG A 50 -0.71 7.91 22.79
C ARG A 50 -0.07 7.73 21.43
N ILE A 51 -0.38 6.64 20.74
CA ILE A 51 0.06 6.39 19.36
C ILE A 51 -0.48 7.47 18.43
N GLY A 52 -1.78 7.80 18.51
CA GLY A 52 -2.35 8.86 17.70
C GLY A 52 -1.66 10.22 17.91
N THR A 53 -1.32 10.53 19.17
CA THR A 53 -0.54 11.72 19.53
C THR A 53 0.88 11.67 18.95
N ALA A 54 1.59 10.56 19.10
CA ALA A 54 2.96 10.39 18.61
C ALA A 54 3.07 10.45 17.09
N LEU A 55 2.05 9.93 16.38
CA LEU A 55 1.98 9.98 14.92
C LEU A 55 1.50 11.34 14.39
N GLY A 56 0.91 12.19 15.25
CA GLY A 56 0.31 13.46 14.84
C GLY A 56 -1.06 13.31 14.15
N THR A 57 -1.66 12.12 14.18
CA THR A 57 -3.01 11.85 13.68
C THR A 57 -3.60 10.63 14.36
N MET A 58 -4.91 10.63 14.56
CA MET A 58 -5.60 9.48 15.16
C MET A 58 -5.54 8.26 14.24
N LEU A 59 -5.41 7.07 14.84
CA LEU A 59 -5.55 5.82 14.09
C LEU A 59 -6.95 5.76 13.46
N PRO A 60 -7.05 5.40 12.16
CA PRO A 60 -8.34 5.18 11.54
C PRO A 60 -9.08 4.06 12.28
N ASN A 61 -10.40 4.16 12.42
CA ASN A 61 -11.18 3.25 13.28
C ASN A 61 -12.37 2.61 12.57
N GLN A 62 -12.59 2.91 11.28
CA GLN A 62 -13.59 2.24 10.46
C GLN A 62 -12.94 1.40 9.35
N PRO A 63 -13.58 0.30 8.93
CA PRO A 63 -13.12 -0.51 7.82
C PRO A 63 -12.78 0.31 6.58
N GLY A 64 -11.57 0.09 6.08
CA GLY A 64 -11.07 0.67 4.85
C GLY A 64 -10.72 2.15 4.92
N GLN A 65 -10.61 2.75 6.10
CA GLN A 65 -10.07 4.11 6.24
C GLN A 65 -8.55 4.14 6.12
N VAL A 66 -8.04 5.19 5.49
CA VAL A 66 -6.62 5.56 5.50
C VAL A 66 -6.48 6.94 6.14
N ALA A 67 -5.73 7.03 7.25
CA ALA A 67 -5.29 8.31 7.79
C ALA A 67 -3.97 8.73 7.12
N ARG A 68 -3.73 10.03 7.01
CA ARG A 68 -2.51 10.60 6.40
C ARG A 68 -1.94 11.70 7.25
N THR A 69 -0.62 11.75 7.32
CA THR A 69 0.17 12.89 7.80
C THR A 69 1.02 13.41 6.64
N GLU A 70 1.97 14.31 6.92
CA GLU A 70 2.94 14.76 5.92
C GLU A 70 3.75 13.58 5.36
N ASP A 71 4.24 12.68 6.22
CA ASP A 71 5.17 11.63 5.85
C ASP A 71 4.60 10.21 5.92
N LEU A 72 3.42 10.01 6.52
CA LEU A 72 2.87 8.68 6.79
C LEU A 72 1.48 8.48 6.18
N GLN A 73 1.23 7.26 5.71
CA GLN A 73 -0.11 6.73 5.49
C GLN A 73 -0.36 5.61 6.49
N ILE A 74 -1.51 5.63 7.14
CA ILE A 74 -1.90 4.63 8.13
C ILE A 74 -3.14 3.92 7.59
N LEU A 75 -2.97 2.68 7.17
CA LEU A 75 -4.02 1.87 6.56
C LEU A 75 -4.68 1.03 7.64
N TRP A 76 -6.00 1.10 7.76
CA TRP A 76 -6.76 0.18 8.60
C TRP A 76 -6.85 -1.20 7.92
N LEU A 77 -6.37 -2.25 8.58
CA LEU A 77 -6.42 -3.63 8.08
C LEU A 77 -7.27 -4.55 8.96
N GLY A 78 -7.56 -4.16 10.19
CA GLY A 78 -8.43 -4.92 11.09
C GLY A 78 -8.77 -4.12 12.35
N PRO A 79 -9.68 -4.64 13.20
CA PRO A 79 -10.11 -3.95 14.42
C PRO A 79 -8.97 -3.52 15.34
N ASP A 80 -7.87 -4.27 15.35
CA ASP A 80 -6.66 -4.07 16.13
C ASP A 80 -5.39 -4.11 15.25
N GLU A 81 -5.50 -3.86 13.93
CA GLU A 81 -4.39 -3.98 12.98
C GLU A 81 -4.31 -2.81 12.00
N TRP A 82 -3.12 -2.21 11.92
CA TRP A 82 -2.79 -1.14 10.99
C TRP A 82 -1.47 -1.41 10.27
N LEU A 83 -1.35 -0.91 9.05
CA LEU A 83 -0.09 -0.80 8.34
C LEU A 83 0.28 0.68 8.20
N LEU A 84 1.43 1.06 8.75
CA LEU A 84 2.02 2.37 8.54
C LEU A 84 2.96 2.30 7.35
N VAL A 85 2.83 3.25 6.42
CA VAL A 85 3.65 3.34 5.22
C VAL A 85 4.32 4.72 5.22
N GLY A 86 5.65 4.73 5.12
CA GLY A 86 6.46 5.93 5.19
C GLY A 86 7.62 5.93 4.20
N PRO A 87 8.45 6.99 4.19
CA PRO A 87 9.60 7.08 3.31
C PRO A 87 10.64 5.99 3.62
N GLU A 88 11.49 5.67 2.65
CA GLU A 88 12.61 4.73 2.84
C GLU A 88 13.49 5.13 4.04
N GLY A 89 13.94 4.15 4.82
CA GLY A 89 14.82 4.38 5.97
C GLY A 89 14.14 5.00 7.19
N SER A 90 12.81 5.08 7.23
CA SER A 90 12.08 5.63 8.38
C SER A 90 11.59 4.57 9.39
N ALA A 91 11.89 3.29 9.17
CA ALA A 91 11.45 2.17 10.00
C ALA A 91 11.82 2.35 11.47
N ASP A 92 13.11 2.52 11.78
CA ASP A 92 13.60 2.68 13.15
C ASP A 92 12.91 3.84 13.90
N ARG A 93 12.72 4.97 13.22
CA ARG A 93 12.03 6.15 13.78
C ARG A 93 10.56 5.84 14.09
N ILE A 94 9.86 5.21 13.15
CA ILE A 94 8.45 4.84 13.32
C ILE A 94 8.32 3.82 14.45
N GLN A 95 9.16 2.79 14.45
CA GLN A 95 9.14 1.75 15.47
C GLN A 95 9.43 2.32 16.86
N ALA A 96 10.45 3.18 17.00
CA ALA A 96 10.76 3.82 18.27
C ALA A 96 9.58 4.63 18.82
N ALA A 97 8.96 5.47 17.98
CA ALA A 97 7.80 6.27 18.38
C ALA A 97 6.60 5.40 18.80
N LEU A 98 6.34 4.30 18.08
CA LEU A 98 5.24 3.40 18.40
C LEU A 98 5.52 2.57 19.67
N VAL A 99 6.73 2.06 19.84
CA VAL A 99 7.14 1.29 21.03
C VAL A 99 7.10 2.17 22.28
N GLU A 100 7.59 3.41 22.20
CA GLU A 100 7.48 4.39 23.28
C GLU A 100 6.02 4.71 23.62
N ALA A 101 5.17 4.89 22.60
CA ALA A 101 3.74 5.15 22.82
C ALA A 101 2.98 3.95 23.40
N ILE A 102 3.37 2.72 23.05
CA ILE A 102 2.79 1.50 23.64
C ILE A 102 3.20 1.36 25.10
N ASP A 103 4.48 1.60 25.42
CA ASP A 103 5.05 1.47 26.76
C ASP A 103 4.78 0.06 27.36
N ALA A 104 4.07 -0.03 28.48
CA ALA A 104 3.77 -1.29 29.16
C ALA A 104 2.49 -2.00 28.66
N GLU A 105 1.77 -1.42 27.68
CA GLU A 105 0.50 -1.97 27.17
C GLU A 105 0.71 -3.13 26.20
N HIS A 106 -0.34 -3.94 25.99
CA HIS A 106 -0.30 -5.02 25.01
C HIS A 106 -0.37 -4.47 23.58
N GLY A 107 0.67 -4.75 22.78
CA GLY A 107 0.72 -4.44 21.37
C GLY A 107 1.94 -5.05 20.69
N SER A 108 2.04 -4.91 19.37
CA SER A 108 3.20 -5.32 18.60
C SER A 108 3.51 -4.32 17.50
N VAL A 109 4.79 -4.08 17.28
CA VAL A 109 5.30 -3.20 16.23
C VAL A 109 6.36 -3.95 15.45
N VAL A 110 6.15 -4.16 14.15
CA VAL A 110 7.03 -4.98 13.33
C VAL A 110 7.34 -4.26 12.02
N ASP A 111 8.62 -4.05 11.73
CA ASP A 111 9.07 -3.65 10.40
C ASP A 111 8.82 -4.81 9.42
N VAL A 112 8.04 -4.52 8.40
CA VAL A 112 7.64 -5.42 7.32
C VAL A 112 7.92 -4.78 5.95
N SER A 113 8.90 -3.89 5.86
CA SER A 113 9.26 -3.17 4.63
C SER A 113 9.55 -4.12 3.45
N ASP A 114 10.17 -5.28 3.71
CA ASP A 114 10.45 -6.31 2.69
C ASP A 114 9.28 -7.28 2.43
N HIS A 115 8.19 -7.18 3.19
CA HIS A 115 7.07 -8.12 3.07
C HIS A 115 6.25 -7.89 1.80
N ARG A 116 6.11 -6.64 1.37
CA ARG A 116 5.34 -6.23 0.19
C ARG A 116 6.12 -5.22 -0.64
N THR A 117 5.97 -5.31 -1.95
CA THR A 117 6.24 -4.17 -2.83
C THR A 117 4.93 -3.53 -3.24
N ILE A 118 5.01 -2.30 -3.74
CA ILE A 118 3.87 -1.51 -4.19
C ILE A 118 3.96 -1.36 -5.71
N VAL A 119 2.88 -1.73 -6.39
CA VAL A 119 2.67 -1.32 -7.78
C VAL A 119 1.73 -0.13 -7.80
N GLU A 120 2.15 0.96 -8.42
CA GLU A 120 1.26 2.07 -8.77
C GLU A 120 0.59 1.78 -10.11
N VAL A 121 -0.74 1.93 -10.12
CA VAL A 121 -1.56 1.86 -11.33
C VAL A 121 -2.38 3.14 -11.39
N SER A 122 -2.10 4.00 -12.37
CA SER A 122 -2.80 5.28 -12.52
C SER A 122 -3.19 5.58 -13.97
N GLY A 123 -4.16 6.47 -14.15
CA GLY A 123 -4.70 6.86 -15.45
C GLY A 123 -6.20 6.53 -15.62
N PRO A 124 -6.87 7.12 -16.62
CA PRO A 124 -8.31 7.01 -16.83
C PRO A 124 -8.88 5.58 -16.79
N VAL A 125 -8.14 4.60 -17.31
CA VAL A 125 -8.61 3.20 -17.43
C VAL A 125 -8.21 2.32 -16.24
N SER A 126 -7.55 2.86 -15.21
CA SER A 126 -7.01 2.06 -14.08
C SER A 126 -8.08 1.23 -13.38
N ARG A 127 -9.28 1.80 -13.20
CA ARG A 127 -10.40 1.09 -12.55
C ARG A 127 -10.87 -0.09 -13.40
N GLU A 128 -10.97 0.09 -14.72
CA GLU A 128 -11.37 -0.95 -15.67
C GLU A 128 -10.33 -2.06 -15.74
N LEU A 129 -9.04 -1.69 -15.79
CA LEU A 129 -7.93 -2.63 -15.75
C LEU A 129 -7.97 -3.49 -14.48
N LEU A 130 -8.14 -2.88 -13.30
CA LEU A 130 -8.19 -3.62 -12.04
C LEU A 130 -9.45 -4.49 -11.92
N ALA A 131 -10.59 -4.05 -12.47
CA ALA A 131 -11.83 -4.81 -12.46
C ALA A 131 -11.75 -6.15 -13.21
N LYS A 132 -10.76 -6.32 -14.11
CA LYS A 132 -10.51 -7.62 -14.79
C LYS A 132 -10.10 -8.73 -13.83
N GLY A 133 -9.53 -8.39 -12.68
CA GLY A 133 -8.98 -9.35 -11.73
C GLY A 133 -9.38 -9.12 -10.27
N CYS A 134 -10.09 -8.05 -9.96
CA CYS A 134 -10.52 -7.68 -8.62
C CYS A 134 -12.04 -7.83 -8.49
N GLY A 135 -12.50 -8.55 -7.45
CA GLY A 135 -13.94 -8.69 -7.16
C GLY A 135 -14.55 -7.53 -6.36
N LEU A 136 -13.74 -6.55 -5.94
CA LEU A 136 -14.21 -5.39 -5.20
C LEU A 136 -14.97 -4.44 -6.14
N ASP A 137 -16.01 -3.77 -5.64
CA ASP A 137 -16.64 -2.67 -6.37
C ASP A 137 -15.69 -1.45 -6.42
N LEU A 138 -14.98 -1.33 -7.54
CA LEU A 138 -14.06 -0.23 -7.82
C LEU A 138 -14.76 0.98 -8.45
N HIS A 139 -16.08 1.11 -8.35
CA HIS A 139 -16.77 2.31 -8.82
C HIS A 139 -16.38 3.53 -7.97
N ARG A 140 -16.29 4.73 -8.59
CA ARG A 140 -15.88 5.99 -7.92
C ARG A 140 -16.82 6.44 -6.79
N ARG A 141 -18.00 5.87 -6.67
CA ARG A 141 -18.94 6.12 -5.56
C ARG A 141 -18.75 5.15 -4.39
N SER A 142 -18.09 4.02 -4.62
CA SER A 142 -17.96 2.92 -3.66
C SER A 142 -16.54 2.84 -3.09
N PHE A 143 -15.52 3.02 -3.93
CA PHE A 143 -14.11 2.98 -3.55
C PHE A 143 -13.38 4.28 -3.95
N THR A 144 -13.30 5.21 -3.00
CA THR A 144 -12.91 6.61 -3.15
C THR A 144 -11.54 6.91 -2.55
N ALA A 145 -10.98 8.07 -2.87
CA ALA A 145 -9.66 8.49 -2.38
C ALA A 145 -9.59 8.42 -0.84
N GLY A 146 -8.49 7.86 -0.32
CA GLY A 146 -8.32 7.69 1.12
C GLY A 146 -8.97 6.42 1.68
N GLN A 147 -9.44 5.52 0.82
CA GLN A 147 -9.88 4.20 1.20
C GLN A 147 -8.86 3.12 0.88
N CYS A 148 -8.83 2.06 1.69
CA CYS A 148 -8.08 0.85 1.44
C CYS A 148 -8.93 -0.40 1.62
N ALA A 149 -8.50 -1.53 1.04
CA ALA A 149 -9.15 -2.82 1.23
C ALA A 149 -8.15 -3.96 1.06
N GLN A 150 -8.30 -5.01 1.89
CA GLN A 150 -7.68 -6.31 1.62
C GLN A 150 -8.57 -7.08 0.66
N THR A 151 -8.01 -7.53 -0.46
CA THR A 151 -8.76 -8.24 -1.51
C THR A 151 -7.85 -9.20 -2.28
N LEU A 152 -8.43 -9.89 -3.26
CA LEU A 152 -7.69 -10.62 -4.28
C LEU A 152 -7.65 -9.78 -5.57
N LEU A 153 -6.47 -9.69 -6.16
CA LEU A 153 -6.27 -9.20 -7.52
C LEU A 153 -5.55 -10.29 -8.31
N ALA A 154 -6.19 -10.79 -9.36
CA ALA A 154 -5.67 -11.93 -10.13
C ALA A 154 -5.33 -13.12 -9.22
N ARG A 155 -6.19 -13.43 -8.23
CA ARG A 155 -5.97 -14.49 -7.22
C ARG A 155 -4.80 -14.25 -6.25
N ALA A 156 -4.03 -13.18 -6.39
CA ALA A 156 -3.01 -12.79 -5.42
C ALA A 156 -3.64 -11.92 -4.31
N GLY A 157 -3.31 -12.21 -3.05
CA GLY A 157 -3.71 -11.36 -1.92
C GLY A 157 -2.99 -10.01 -1.97
N VAL A 158 -3.75 -8.93 -1.95
CA VAL A 158 -3.25 -7.55 -2.01
C VAL A 158 -3.94 -6.65 -0.98
N VAL A 159 -3.24 -5.59 -0.58
CA VAL A 159 -3.90 -4.39 -0.03
C VAL A 159 -4.00 -3.39 -1.16
N LEU A 160 -5.22 -2.97 -1.50
CA LEU A 160 -5.48 -1.94 -2.48
C LEU A 160 -5.73 -0.62 -1.75
N VAL A 161 -5.08 0.46 -2.18
CA VAL A 161 -5.32 1.82 -1.66
C VAL A 161 -5.74 2.72 -2.81
N CYS A 162 -6.91 3.33 -2.68
CA CYS A 162 -7.39 4.33 -3.62
C CYS A 162 -6.71 5.68 -3.34
N ARG A 163 -5.99 6.16 -4.35
CA ARG A 163 -5.20 7.39 -4.35
C ARG A 163 -5.68 8.37 -5.42
N ASP A 164 -6.94 8.23 -5.85
CA ASP A 164 -7.58 9.16 -6.78
C ASP A 164 -7.25 10.63 -6.44
N ALA A 165 -6.78 11.35 -7.45
CA ALA A 165 -6.58 12.79 -7.44
C ALA A 165 -7.27 13.35 -8.70
N GLU A 166 -6.53 14.03 -9.57
CA GLU A 166 -7.04 14.47 -10.88
C GLU A 166 -7.45 13.29 -11.78
N GLN A 167 -6.70 12.18 -11.68
CA GLN A 167 -6.98 10.92 -12.38
C GLN A 167 -7.08 9.75 -11.40
N PRO A 168 -7.71 8.61 -11.79
CA PRO A 168 -7.67 7.40 -10.98
C PRO A 168 -6.23 6.99 -10.69
N SER A 169 -5.95 6.64 -9.43
CA SER A 169 -4.66 6.11 -9.03
C SER A 169 -4.83 5.13 -7.88
N PHE A 170 -4.07 4.04 -7.93
CA PHE A 170 -4.10 2.97 -6.94
C PHE A 170 -2.69 2.56 -6.57
N TRP A 171 -2.49 2.32 -5.28
CA TRP A 171 -1.35 1.54 -4.81
C TRP A 171 -1.80 0.12 -4.50
N ILE A 172 -1.03 -0.84 -5.00
CA ILE A 172 -1.30 -2.26 -4.83
C ILE A 172 -0.13 -2.86 -4.07
N PHE A 173 -0.34 -3.12 -2.79
CA PHE A 173 0.64 -3.79 -1.95
C PHE A 173 0.50 -5.29 -2.17
N VAL A 174 1.50 -5.90 -2.79
CA VAL A 174 1.54 -7.33 -3.08
C VAL A 174 2.73 -7.96 -2.37
N ARG A 175 2.57 -9.17 -1.84
CA ARG A 175 3.69 -9.92 -1.25
C ARG A 175 4.84 -10.00 -2.24
N ALA A 176 6.08 -9.78 -1.77
CA ALA A 176 7.27 -9.78 -2.63
C ALA A 176 7.37 -11.03 -3.53
N SER A 177 7.00 -12.21 -3.02
CA SER A 177 7.00 -13.46 -3.77
C SER A 177 5.98 -13.52 -4.93
N PHE A 178 4.90 -12.74 -4.85
CA PHE A 178 3.85 -12.64 -5.88
C PHE A 178 4.03 -11.42 -6.79
N ALA A 179 5.02 -10.56 -6.52
CA ALA A 179 5.19 -9.30 -7.25
C ALA A 179 5.36 -9.52 -8.76
N ARG A 180 6.28 -10.41 -9.16
CA ARG A 180 6.51 -10.72 -10.59
C ARG A 180 5.26 -11.27 -11.28
N TYR A 181 4.51 -12.14 -10.60
CA TYR A 181 3.25 -12.66 -11.10
C TYR A 181 2.22 -11.55 -11.35
N LEU A 182 2.06 -10.64 -10.38
CA LEU A 182 1.13 -9.53 -10.53
C LEU A 182 1.57 -8.58 -11.65
N ALA A 183 2.86 -8.29 -11.78
CA ALA A 183 3.38 -7.43 -12.86
C ALA A 183 3.14 -8.04 -14.25
N ASP A 184 3.37 -9.34 -14.41
CA ASP A 184 3.11 -10.05 -15.67
C ASP A 184 1.60 -10.04 -16.01
N TRP A 185 0.74 -10.19 -14.99
CA TRP A 185 -0.71 -10.08 -15.18
C TRP A 185 -1.17 -8.66 -15.54
N LEU A 186 -0.62 -7.63 -14.89
CA LEU A 186 -0.94 -6.23 -15.21
C LEU A 186 -0.50 -5.87 -16.64
N ALA A 187 0.65 -6.37 -17.10
CA ALA A 187 1.14 -6.16 -18.45
C ALA A 187 0.22 -6.78 -19.51
N ASP A 188 -0.26 -8.00 -19.27
CA ASP A 188 -1.25 -8.69 -20.11
C ASP A 188 -2.59 -7.94 -20.10
N ALA A 189 -3.10 -7.59 -18.92
CA ALA A 189 -4.34 -6.83 -18.78
C ALA A 189 -4.28 -5.44 -19.45
N ALA A 190 -3.09 -4.84 -19.55
CA ALA A 190 -2.87 -3.56 -20.21
C ALA A 190 -2.82 -3.64 -21.74
N ALA A 191 -2.67 -4.84 -22.32
CA ALA A 191 -2.43 -5.01 -23.76
C ALA A 191 -3.53 -4.39 -24.64
N GLU A 192 -4.80 -4.40 -24.19
CA GLU A 192 -5.92 -3.85 -24.97
C GLU A 192 -5.88 -2.32 -25.15
N TYR A 193 -5.13 -1.61 -24.29
CA TYR A 193 -5.07 -0.15 -24.31
C TYR A 193 -3.93 0.40 -25.18
N ARG A 194 -3.10 -0.48 -25.76
CA ARG A 194 -1.95 -0.08 -26.60
C ARG A 194 -2.30 0.07 -28.09
N ALA A 195 -3.56 -0.14 -28.46
CA ALA A 195 -4.05 -0.15 -29.84
C ALA A 195 -4.21 1.27 -30.44
#